data_AF-R7RR07-F1
#
_entry.id   AF-R7RR07-F1
#
_cell.length_a   1.000
_cell.length_b   1.000
_cell.length_c   1.000
_cell.angle_alpha   90.00
_cell.angle_beta   90.00
_cell.angle_gamma   90.00
#
_symmetry.space_group_name_H-M   'P 1'
#
loop_
_entity.id
_entity.type
_entity.pdbx_description
1 polymer ?
#
loop_
_entity_poly.entity_id
_entity_poly.type
_entity_poly.pdbx_seq_one_letter_code
_entity_poly.pdbx_strand_id
1 'polypeptide(L)'
;MRILKKLTVILISLVIFLDLFAIGFSVFVKRRVLNAEYYLGVFKSNNLYIHIKDLILKDLKAVALENNLSSDILNGLVDEKMIEDNIKRLTYGTVDYFLKVEDTLPKPNLSLAQVVKRDVEDYFVKRGFKINSLLKNEIEGIGDEINTLVENHIMFLNLGGLENNKYLIFARDVLNNVYRNINIYIMVMLISLSVLFLTSKQDALNVLSAVFEVAGITLSVPLYTLYFMKYIQNISIGDEIYKKVVVDLLNGSILYLANLGVFLIVLGFLFYLFSEFLNKKGA
;
A
#
# COMPACT_ATOMS: atom_id res chain seq x y z
N MET A 1 16.93 -19.23 43.98
CA MET A 1 17.65 -18.24 43.13
C MET A 1 17.85 -18.69 41.67
N ARG A 2 18.36 -19.90 41.39
CA ARG A 2 18.59 -20.38 40.00
C ARG A 2 17.34 -20.44 39.11
N ILE A 3 16.21 -20.89 39.67
CA ILE A 3 14.92 -20.98 38.95
C ILE A 3 14.42 -19.58 38.55
N LEU A 4 14.49 -18.62 39.48
CA LEU A 4 14.08 -17.23 39.23
C LEU A 4 14.89 -16.62 38.09
N LYS A 5 16.22 -16.84 38.07
CA LYS A 5 17.09 -16.37 36.99
C LYS A 5 16.68 -16.95 35.62
N LYS A 6 16.44 -18.26 35.54
CA LYS A 6 15.98 -18.91 34.30
C LYS A 6 14.64 -18.33 33.82
N LEU A 7 13.70 -18.15 34.74
CA LEU A 7 12.39 -17.60 34.43
C LEU A 7 12.49 -16.16 33.92
N THR A 8 13.35 -15.32 34.53
CA THR A 8 13.64 -13.96 34.05
C THR A 8 14.20 -13.96 32.62
N VAL A 9 15.16 -14.85 32.32
CA VAL A 9 15.73 -14.95 30.97
C VAL A 9 14.67 -15.35 29.93
N ILE A 10 13.80 -16.31 30.27
CA ILE A 10 12.71 -16.73 29.38
C ILE A 10 11.75 -15.57 29.11
N LEU A 11 11.33 -14.84 30.16
CA LEU A 11 10.43 -13.69 30.01
C LEU A 11 11.06 -12.58 29.15
N ILE A 12 12.33 -12.25 29.38
CA ILE A 12 13.03 -11.25 28.57
C ILE A 12 13.18 -11.71 27.13
N SER A 13 13.47 -12.99 26.90
CA SER A 13 13.58 -13.56 25.55
C SER A 13 12.25 -13.45 24.80
N LEU A 14 11.13 -13.69 25.48
CA LEU A 14 9.80 -13.50 24.92
C LEU A 14 9.51 -12.03 24.59
N VAL A 15 9.91 -11.10 25.46
CA VAL A 15 9.77 -9.66 25.18
C VAL A 15 10.57 -9.27 23.94
N ILE A 16 11.86 -9.67 23.85
CA ILE A 16 12.70 -9.40 22.68
C ILE A 16 12.08 -10.01 21.42
N PHE A 17 11.60 -11.25 21.49
CA PHE A 17 10.92 -11.91 20.38
C PHE A 17 9.73 -11.08 19.89
N LEU A 18 8.80 -10.70 20.76
CA LEU A 18 7.63 -9.90 20.39
C LEU A 18 8.00 -8.53 19.82
N ASP A 19 9.06 -7.92 20.36
CA ASP A 19 9.52 -6.61 19.95
C ASP A 19 10.18 -6.64 18.56
N LEU A 20 10.89 -7.72 18.22
CA LEU A 20 11.37 -7.94 16.85
C LEU A 20 10.23 -8.01 15.83
N PHE A 21 9.11 -8.65 16.18
CA PHE A 21 7.90 -8.63 15.34
C PHE A 21 7.32 -7.22 15.23
N ALA A 22 7.24 -6.47 16.34
CA ALA A 22 6.72 -5.10 16.33
C ALA A 22 7.59 -4.17 15.45
N ILE A 23 8.93 -4.26 15.58
CA ILE A 23 9.88 -3.50 14.75
C ILE A 23 9.77 -3.94 13.29
N GLY A 24 9.78 -5.25 13.01
CA GLY A 24 9.66 -5.79 11.66
C GLY A 24 8.36 -5.36 10.98
N PHE A 25 7.24 -5.43 11.69
CA PHE A 25 5.95 -4.98 11.21
C PHE A 25 5.90 -3.46 11.02
N SER A 26 6.50 -2.67 11.91
CA SER A 26 6.61 -1.22 11.75
C SER A 26 7.41 -0.80 10.52
N VAL A 27 8.55 -1.45 10.30
CA VAL A 27 9.37 -1.26 9.09
C VAL A 27 8.58 -1.66 7.84
N PHE A 28 7.85 -2.78 7.88
CA PHE A 28 6.97 -3.21 6.80
C PHE A 28 5.87 -2.18 6.50
N VAL A 29 5.16 -1.70 7.52
CA VAL A 29 4.13 -0.67 7.37
C VAL A 29 4.72 0.58 6.72
N LYS A 30 5.87 1.06 7.19
CA LYS A 30 6.54 2.25 6.63
C LYS A 30 7.05 2.07 5.20
N ARG A 31 7.55 0.90 4.84
CA ARG A 31 8.21 0.65 3.54
C ARG A 31 7.27 0.12 2.47
N ARG A 32 6.17 -0.53 2.84
CA ARG A 32 5.24 -1.17 1.91
C ARG A 32 3.82 -0.61 2.03
N VAL A 33 3.22 -0.62 3.22
CA VAL A 33 1.79 -0.27 3.39
C VAL A 33 1.53 1.23 3.28
N LEU A 34 2.34 2.05 3.94
CA LEU A 34 2.22 3.51 3.96
C LEU A 34 3.34 4.15 3.12
N ASN A 35 3.54 3.61 1.91
CA ASN A 35 4.53 4.09 0.96
C ASN A 35 3.92 4.22 -0.43
N ALA A 36 3.48 5.43 -0.79
CA ALA A 36 2.85 5.71 -2.09
C ALA A 36 3.72 5.25 -3.29
N GLU A 37 5.03 5.45 -3.22
CA GLU A 37 5.96 5.06 -4.29
C GLU A 37 5.98 3.57 -4.57
N TYR A 38 5.73 2.73 -3.54
CA TYR A 38 5.60 1.29 -3.75
C TYR A 38 4.40 0.96 -4.63
N TYR A 39 3.24 1.57 -4.36
CA TYR A 39 2.02 1.37 -5.15
C TYR A 39 2.18 1.89 -6.58
N LEU A 40 2.66 3.12 -6.71
CA LEU A 40 2.86 3.77 -8.01
C LEU A 40 3.85 3.00 -8.89
N GLY A 41 4.91 2.45 -8.28
CA GLY A 41 5.85 1.56 -8.98
C GLY A 41 5.16 0.33 -9.57
N VAL A 42 4.27 -0.32 -8.81
CA VAL A 42 3.52 -1.50 -9.27
C VAL A 42 2.45 -1.13 -10.31
N PHE A 43 1.77 0.01 -10.15
CA PHE A 43 0.80 0.50 -11.13
C PHE A 43 1.46 0.76 -12.48
N LYS A 44 2.62 1.39 -12.47
CA LYS A 44 3.42 1.67 -13.67
C LYS A 44 3.92 0.39 -14.33
N SER A 45 4.50 -0.54 -13.56
CA SER A 45 5.04 -1.79 -14.13
C SER A 45 3.97 -2.68 -14.78
N ASN A 46 2.72 -2.53 -14.37
CA ASN A 46 1.57 -3.27 -14.88
C ASN A 46 0.75 -2.51 -15.94
N ASN A 47 1.22 -1.37 -16.42
CA ASN A 47 0.53 -0.53 -17.41
C ASN A 47 -0.90 -0.12 -17.00
N LEU A 48 -1.13 0.06 -15.69
CA LEU A 48 -2.46 0.38 -15.16
C LEU A 48 -3.03 1.69 -15.75
N TYR A 49 -2.17 2.70 -15.93
CA TYR A 49 -2.58 4.00 -16.45
C TYR A 49 -3.10 3.91 -17.89
N ILE A 50 -2.42 3.13 -18.73
CA ILE A 50 -2.83 2.87 -20.12
C ILE A 50 -4.15 2.11 -20.14
N HIS A 51 -4.29 1.08 -19.29
CA HIS A 51 -5.52 0.29 -19.20
C HIS A 51 -6.73 1.14 -18.82
N ILE A 52 -6.60 1.96 -17.78
CA ILE A 52 -7.66 2.87 -17.33
C ILE A 52 -8.02 3.86 -18.43
N LYS A 53 -7.02 4.39 -19.16
CA LYS A 53 -7.24 5.28 -20.31
C LYS A 53 -8.08 4.60 -21.38
N ASP A 54 -7.73 3.37 -21.74
CA ASP A 54 -8.40 2.64 -22.81
C ASP A 54 -9.84 2.28 -22.42
N LEU A 55 -10.10 1.95 -21.15
CA LEU A 55 -11.45 1.77 -20.62
C LEU A 55 -12.27 3.06 -20.69
N ILE A 56 -11.71 4.18 -20.24
CA ILE A 56 -12.37 5.48 -20.32
C ILE A 56 -12.68 5.84 -21.77
N LEU A 57 -11.71 5.73 -22.68
CA LEU A 57 -11.90 6.07 -24.10
C LEU A 57 -12.95 5.16 -24.76
N LYS A 58 -13.05 3.89 -24.36
CA LYS A 58 -14.10 2.99 -24.83
C LYS A 58 -15.49 3.47 -24.40
N ASP A 59 -15.65 3.85 -23.14
CA ASP A 59 -16.93 4.30 -22.61
C ASP A 59 -17.30 5.71 -23.12
N LEU A 60 -16.33 6.61 -23.30
CA LEU A 60 -16.56 7.91 -23.96
C LEU A 60 -17.06 7.75 -25.41
N LYS A 61 -16.58 6.74 -26.15
CA LYS A 61 -17.11 6.44 -27.48
C LYS A 61 -18.57 5.99 -27.42
N ALA A 62 -18.96 5.22 -26.41
CA ALA A 62 -20.36 4.83 -26.23
C ALA A 62 -21.25 6.06 -25.94
N VAL A 63 -20.83 6.93 -25.01
CA VAL A 63 -21.53 8.19 -24.70
C VAL A 63 -21.64 9.09 -25.93
N ALA A 64 -20.58 9.20 -26.74
CA ALA A 64 -20.63 9.99 -27.98
C ALA A 64 -21.68 9.45 -28.96
N LEU A 65 -21.74 8.13 -29.14
CA LEU A 65 -22.69 7.47 -30.03
C LEU A 65 -24.13 7.66 -29.56
N GLU A 66 -24.39 7.48 -28.26
CA GLU A 66 -25.72 7.67 -27.67
C GLU A 66 -26.24 9.10 -27.82
N ASN A 67 -25.33 10.09 -27.79
CA ASN A 67 -25.66 11.51 -27.90
C ASN A 67 -25.50 12.07 -29.33
N ASN A 68 -25.30 11.23 -30.35
CA ASN A 68 -25.08 11.64 -31.75
C ASN A 68 -23.94 12.66 -31.94
N LEU A 69 -22.91 12.57 -31.10
CA LEU A 69 -21.69 13.36 -31.17
C LEU A 69 -20.63 12.63 -31.99
N SER A 70 -19.74 13.37 -32.64
CA SER A 70 -18.53 12.76 -33.21
C SER A 70 -17.64 12.27 -32.07
N SER A 71 -17.16 11.02 -32.15
CA SER A 71 -16.22 10.46 -31.17
C SER A 71 -14.95 11.30 -31.04
N ASP A 72 -14.58 12.04 -32.09
CA ASP A 72 -13.38 12.86 -32.12
C ASP A 72 -13.46 14.08 -31.20
N ILE A 73 -14.67 14.49 -30.79
CA ILE A 73 -14.88 15.58 -29.82
C ILE A 73 -14.40 15.12 -28.43
N LEU A 74 -14.56 13.82 -28.13
CA LEU A 74 -14.22 13.26 -26.82
C LEU A 74 -12.86 12.56 -26.82
N ASN A 75 -12.36 12.12 -28.00
CA ASN A 75 -11.03 11.55 -28.20
C ASN A 75 -9.94 12.63 -28.04
N GLY A 76 -9.54 12.88 -26.81
CA GLY A 76 -8.55 13.92 -26.48
C GLY A 76 -8.80 14.58 -25.13
N LEU A 77 -9.98 14.36 -24.55
CA LEU A 77 -10.33 14.82 -23.21
C LEU A 77 -9.49 14.14 -22.12
N VAL A 78 -9.03 12.92 -22.39
CA VAL A 78 -8.32 12.09 -21.43
C VAL A 78 -7.06 11.56 -22.08
N ASP A 79 -5.92 11.85 -21.45
CA ASP A 79 -4.64 11.28 -21.78
C ASP A 79 -4.07 10.47 -20.60
N GLU A 80 -3.00 9.71 -20.86
CA GLU A 80 -2.36 8.88 -19.84
C GLU A 80 -1.81 9.70 -18.68
N LYS A 81 -1.29 10.90 -18.97
CA LYS A 81 -0.68 11.78 -17.97
C LYS A 81 -1.71 12.29 -16.98
N MET A 82 -2.89 12.69 -17.46
CA MET A 82 -4.01 13.11 -16.63
C MET A 82 -4.45 12.00 -15.67
N ILE A 83 -4.49 10.75 -16.14
CA ILE A 83 -4.82 9.59 -15.32
C ILE A 83 -3.72 9.33 -14.30
N GLU A 84 -2.46 9.33 -14.73
CA GLU A 84 -1.30 9.15 -13.86
C GLU A 84 -1.28 10.21 -12.75
N ASP A 85 -1.47 11.48 -13.07
CA ASP A 85 -1.46 12.59 -12.10
C ASP A 85 -2.61 12.48 -11.08
N ASN A 86 -3.81 12.10 -11.52
CA ASN A 86 -4.93 11.90 -10.61
C ASN A 86 -4.74 10.67 -9.71
N ILE A 87 -4.30 9.53 -10.26
CA ILE A 87 -4.02 8.33 -9.46
C ILE A 87 -2.87 8.57 -8.49
N LYS A 88 -1.84 9.32 -8.89
CA LYS A 88 -0.77 9.77 -7.97
C LYS A 88 -1.34 10.58 -6.82
N ARG A 89 -2.13 11.62 -7.10
CA ARG A 89 -2.73 12.43 -6.04
C ARG A 89 -3.58 11.59 -5.10
N LEU A 90 -4.42 10.69 -5.64
CA LEU A 90 -5.25 9.80 -4.83
C LEU A 90 -4.41 8.85 -3.96
N THR A 91 -3.35 8.27 -4.52
CA THR A 91 -2.47 7.33 -3.80
C THR A 91 -1.72 8.03 -2.68
N TYR A 92 -1.14 9.20 -2.96
CA TYR A 92 -0.45 10.02 -1.98
C TYR A 92 -1.40 10.49 -0.87
N GLY A 93 -2.53 11.11 -1.23
CA GLY A 93 -3.51 11.58 -0.24
C GLY A 93 -4.12 10.44 0.58
N THR A 94 -4.26 9.23 0.01
CA THR A 94 -4.68 8.06 0.80
C THR A 94 -3.63 7.70 1.84
N VAL A 95 -2.34 7.67 1.48
CA VAL A 95 -1.25 7.42 2.44
C VAL A 95 -1.23 8.52 3.51
N ASP A 96 -1.39 9.79 3.13
CA ASP A 96 -1.42 10.93 4.06
C ASP A 96 -2.61 10.88 5.01
N TYR A 97 -3.78 10.46 4.53
CA TYR A 97 -4.94 10.15 5.36
C TYR A 97 -4.60 9.08 6.40
N PHE A 98 -4.01 7.96 5.99
CA PHE A 98 -3.61 6.89 6.90
C PHE A 98 -2.54 7.35 7.92
N LEU A 99 -1.66 8.27 7.55
CA LEU A 99 -0.67 8.89 8.43
C LEU A 99 -1.24 9.97 9.37
N LYS A 100 -2.52 10.33 9.21
CA LYS A 100 -3.17 11.46 9.90
C LYS A 100 -2.51 12.81 9.60
N VAL A 101 -1.97 12.96 8.39
CA VAL A 101 -1.55 14.27 7.86
C VAL A 101 -2.78 14.99 7.31
N GLU A 102 -3.66 14.25 6.64
CA GLU A 102 -4.98 14.71 6.21
C GLU A 102 -6.08 13.99 7.00
N ASP A 103 -7.21 14.68 7.18
CA ASP A 103 -8.37 14.15 7.89
C ASP A 103 -9.39 13.47 7.00
N THR A 104 -9.31 13.73 5.69
CA THR A 104 -10.27 13.26 4.69
C THR A 104 -9.58 12.55 3.54
N LEU A 105 -10.27 11.63 2.87
CA LEU A 105 -9.71 10.97 1.70
C LEU A 105 -9.68 11.90 0.48
N PRO A 106 -8.63 11.85 -0.35
CA PRO A 106 -8.52 12.72 -1.51
C PRO A 106 -9.58 12.37 -2.55
N LYS A 107 -10.05 13.38 -3.28
CA LYS A 107 -10.95 13.21 -4.42
C LYS A 107 -10.24 13.46 -5.74
N PRO A 108 -10.74 12.90 -6.85
CA PRO A 108 -10.37 13.32 -8.20
C PRO A 108 -10.58 14.82 -8.37
N ASN A 109 -9.67 15.49 -9.07
CA ASN A 109 -9.75 16.90 -9.43
C ASN A 109 -9.83 16.88 -10.94
N LEU A 110 -11.05 16.69 -11.40
CA LEU A 110 -11.40 16.62 -12.80
C LEU A 110 -12.13 17.93 -13.12
N SER A 111 -11.66 18.63 -14.15
CA SER A 111 -12.33 19.79 -14.73
C SER A 111 -12.98 19.45 -16.06
N LEU A 112 -13.30 18.17 -16.28
CA LEU A 112 -13.76 17.67 -17.59
C LEU A 112 -15.14 18.21 -17.96
N ALA A 113 -16.05 18.39 -17.00
CA ALA A 113 -17.39 18.89 -17.29
C ALA A 113 -17.37 20.23 -18.05
N GLN A 114 -16.49 21.15 -17.65
CA GLN A 114 -16.35 22.46 -18.31
C GLN A 114 -15.70 22.36 -19.71
N VAL A 115 -14.70 21.46 -19.86
CA VAL A 115 -14.02 21.23 -21.13
C VAL A 115 -14.97 20.59 -22.14
N VAL A 116 -15.69 19.54 -21.73
CA VAL A 116 -16.73 18.87 -22.53
C VAL A 116 -17.77 19.88 -22.97
N LYS A 117 -18.29 20.68 -22.03
CA LYS A 117 -19.30 21.68 -22.34
C LYS A 117 -18.84 22.61 -23.46
N ARG A 118 -17.65 23.20 -23.33
CA ARG A 118 -17.09 24.09 -24.35
C ARG A 118 -16.94 23.39 -25.70
N ASP A 119 -16.36 22.19 -25.72
CA ASP A 119 -16.01 21.51 -26.97
C ASP A 119 -17.27 20.97 -27.70
N VAL A 120 -18.31 20.60 -26.96
CA VAL A 120 -19.63 20.21 -27.51
C VAL A 120 -20.41 21.44 -27.99
N GLU A 121 -20.40 22.56 -27.24
CA GLU A 121 -21.00 23.83 -27.68
C GLU A 121 -20.37 24.29 -29.01
N ASP A 122 -19.04 24.28 -29.11
CA ASP A 122 -18.30 24.63 -30.32
C ASP A 122 -18.66 23.74 -31.52
N TYR A 123 -18.87 22.44 -31.28
CA TYR A 123 -19.29 21.50 -32.31
C TYR A 123 -20.69 21.83 -32.87
N PHE A 124 -21.67 22.09 -32.00
CA PHE A 124 -23.02 22.46 -32.43
C PHE A 124 -23.04 23.81 -33.16
N VAL A 125 -22.29 24.81 -32.67
CA VAL A 125 -22.16 26.11 -33.33
C VAL A 125 -21.54 25.96 -34.72
N LYS A 126 -20.46 25.18 -34.87
CA LYS A 126 -19.81 24.92 -36.17
C LYS A 126 -20.73 24.22 -37.18
N ARG A 127 -21.68 23.43 -36.70
CA ARG A 127 -22.72 22.79 -37.53
C ARG A 127 -23.93 23.68 -37.83
N GLY A 128 -23.93 24.93 -37.35
CA GLY A 128 -24.98 25.91 -37.62
C GLY A 128 -26.20 25.82 -36.69
N PHE A 129 -26.10 25.08 -35.59
CA PHE A 129 -27.16 25.04 -34.58
C PHE A 129 -27.15 26.30 -33.70
N LYS A 130 -28.34 26.80 -33.36
CA LYS A 130 -28.49 27.85 -32.34
C LYS A 130 -28.62 27.20 -30.96
N ILE A 131 -27.72 27.53 -30.06
CA ILE A 131 -27.77 27.03 -28.68
C ILE A 131 -28.90 27.75 -27.94
N ASN A 132 -29.94 27.00 -27.58
CA ASN A 132 -31.02 27.43 -26.72
C ASN A 132 -30.84 26.86 -25.29
N SER A 133 -31.71 27.23 -24.36
CA SER A 133 -31.62 26.78 -22.97
C SER A 133 -31.74 25.26 -22.80
N LEU A 134 -32.54 24.59 -23.65
CA LEU A 134 -32.71 23.13 -23.59
C LEU A 134 -31.43 22.41 -24.00
N LEU A 135 -30.85 22.77 -25.15
CA LEU A 135 -29.59 22.17 -25.62
C LEU A 135 -28.44 22.45 -24.65
N LYS A 136 -28.41 23.64 -24.03
CA LYS A 136 -27.40 23.96 -23.02
C LYS A 136 -27.48 23.04 -21.80
N ASN A 137 -28.69 22.74 -21.33
CA ASN A 137 -28.88 21.80 -20.21
C ASN A 137 -28.48 20.37 -20.58
N GLU A 138 -28.76 19.93 -21.82
CA GLU A 138 -28.31 18.63 -22.32
C GLU A 138 -26.78 18.54 -22.39
N ILE A 139 -26.12 19.57 -22.89
CA ILE A 139 -24.65 19.64 -22.94
C ILE A 139 -24.04 19.62 -21.52
N GLU A 140 -24.66 20.32 -20.56
CA GLU A 140 -24.25 20.27 -19.15
C GLU A 140 -24.39 18.85 -18.58
N GLY A 141 -25.51 18.17 -18.86
CA GLY A 141 -25.72 16.78 -18.45
C GLY A 141 -24.68 15.81 -19.00
N ILE A 142 -24.31 15.94 -20.28
CA ILE A 142 -23.23 15.15 -20.91
C ILE A 142 -21.88 15.42 -20.21
N GLY A 143 -21.60 16.68 -19.89
CA GLY A 143 -20.39 17.07 -19.16
C GLY A 143 -20.29 16.41 -17.79
N ASP A 144 -21.38 16.42 -17.03
CA ASP A 144 -21.44 15.81 -15.70
C ASP A 144 -21.36 14.28 -15.75
N GLU A 145 -22.01 13.65 -16.74
CA GLU A 145 -21.93 12.21 -16.99
C GLU A 145 -20.51 11.77 -17.30
N ILE A 146 -19.84 12.46 -18.24
CA ILE A 146 -18.45 12.17 -18.62
C ILE A 146 -17.51 12.35 -17.44
N ASN A 147 -17.67 13.44 -16.67
CA ASN A 147 -16.84 13.69 -15.51
C ASN A 147 -16.99 12.56 -14.47
N THR A 148 -18.22 12.14 -14.20
CA THR A 148 -18.53 11.04 -13.26
C THR A 148 -17.98 9.70 -13.76
N LEU A 149 -18.12 9.41 -15.06
CA LEU A 149 -17.60 8.20 -15.68
C LEU A 149 -16.07 8.11 -15.53
N VAL A 150 -15.37 9.19 -15.84
CA VAL A 150 -13.91 9.27 -15.70
C VAL A 150 -13.50 9.16 -14.24
N GLU A 151 -14.24 9.81 -13.34
CA GLU A 151 -14.04 9.74 -11.90
C GLU A 151 -14.09 8.30 -11.38
N ASN A 152 -15.11 7.55 -11.80
CA ASN A 152 -15.31 6.16 -11.37
C ASN A 152 -14.18 5.23 -11.83
N HIS A 153 -13.66 5.41 -13.04
CA HIS A 153 -12.52 4.63 -13.54
C HIS A 153 -11.22 4.96 -12.82
N ILE A 154 -10.98 6.24 -12.51
CA ILE A 154 -9.80 6.68 -11.75
C ILE A 154 -9.90 6.21 -10.29
N MET A 155 -11.09 6.23 -9.70
CA MET A 155 -11.38 5.74 -8.34
C MET A 155 -11.68 4.23 -8.32
N PHE A 156 -10.87 3.41 -9.00
CA PHE A 156 -11.06 1.96 -9.04
C PHE A 156 -11.10 1.31 -7.64
N LEU A 157 -10.56 2.00 -6.61
CA LEU A 157 -10.81 1.73 -5.18
C LEU A 157 -11.47 2.94 -4.53
N ASN A 158 -12.81 2.99 -4.53
CA ASN A 158 -13.55 4.05 -3.84
C ASN A 158 -13.54 3.84 -2.33
N LEU A 159 -12.48 4.35 -1.67
CA LEU A 159 -12.39 4.37 -0.22
C LEU A 159 -13.17 5.53 0.41
N GLY A 160 -13.58 6.54 -0.36
CA GLY A 160 -14.29 7.72 0.14
C GLY A 160 -15.61 7.36 0.85
N GLY A 161 -16.33 6.35 0.34
CA GLY A 161 -17.52 5.81 1.01
C GLY A 161 -17.24 5.11 2.35
N LEU A 162 -15.98 4.79 2.65
CA LEU A 162 -15.54 4.12 3.87
C LEU A 162 -14.87 5.06 4.87
N GLU A 163 -14.77 6.36 4.59
CA GLU A 163 -14.06 7.33 5.43
C GLU A 163 -14.59 7.38 6.88
N ASN A 164 -15.91 7.23 7.05
CA ASN A 164 -16.58 7.16 8.34
C ASN A 164 -16.73 5.73 8.88
N ASN A 165 -16.19 4.73 8.18
CA ASN A 165 -16.28 3.34 8.60
C ASN A 165 -15.38 3.10 9.82
N LYS A 166 -15.98 2.60 10.91
CA LYS A 166 -15.25 2.32 12.16
C LYS A 166 -14.04 1.42 11.98
N TYR A 167 -14.12 0.43 11.08
CA TYR A 167 -13.01 -0.49 10.83
C TYR A 167 -11.87 0.19 10.04
N LEU A 168 -12.20 1.09 9.10
CA LEU A 168 -11.18 1.87 8.39
C LEU A 168 -10.46 2.83 9.34
N ILE A 169 -11.21 3.53 10.20
CA ILE A 169 -10.65 4.41 11.24
C ILE A 169 -9.76 3.62 12.19
N PHE A 170 -10.21 2.46 12.65
CA PHE A 170 -9.40 1.57 13.49
C PHE A 170 -8.11 1.13 12.78
N ALA A 171 -8.20 0.69 11.53
CA ALA A 171 -7.03 0.31 10.74
C ALA A 171 -6.06 1.49 10.56
N ARG A 172 -6.58 2.69 10.28
CA ARG A 172 -5.82 3.95 10.23
C ARG A 172 -5.08 4.21 11.55
N ASP A 173 -5.78 4.11 12.67
CA ASP A 173 -5.19 4.33 13.98
C ASP A 173 -4.08 3.33 14.30
N VAL A 174 -4.31 2.05 14.04
CA VAL A 174 -3.31 0.99 14.27
C VAL A 174 -2.09 1.18 13.39
N LEU A 175 -2.28 1.38 12.08
CA LEU A 175 -1.18 1.55 11.13
C LEU A 175 -0.36 2.80 11.45
N ASN A 176 -1.00 3.93 11.76
CA ASN A 176 -0.30 5.14 12.13
C ASN A 176 0.46 4.99 13.46
N ASN A 177 -0.16 4.32 14.44
CA ASN A 177 0.47 4.07 15.74
C ASN A 177 1.76 3.24 15.57
N VAL A 178 1.67 2.16 14.81
CA VAL A 178 2.80 1.30 14.46
C VAL A 178 3.87 2.06 13.67
N TYR A 179 3.47 2.93 12.74
CA TYR A 179 4.37 3.75 11.94
C TYR A 179 5.16 4.77 12.79
N ARG A 180 4.50 5.46 13.72
CA ARG A 180 5.11 6.55 14.51
C ARG A 180 5.93 6.03 15.69
N ASN A 181 5.55 4.90 16.29
CA ASN A 181 6.13 4.44 17.54
C ASN A 181 7.26 3.42 17.40
N ILE A 182 7.89 3.32 16.22
CA ILE A 182 9.07 2.46 16.01
C ILE A 182 10.19 2.69 17.03
N ASN A 183 10.41 3.95 17.42
CA ASN A 183 11.44 4.32 18.40
C ASN A 183 11.14 3.76 19.79
N ILE A 184 9.86 3.61 20.15
CA ILE A 184 9.46 3.03 21.43
C ILE A 184 9.81 1.54 21.44
N TYR A 185 9.49 0.81 20.37
CA TYR A 185 9.88 -0.60 20.22
C TYR A 185 11.41 -0.75 20.29
N ILE A 186 12.18 0.06 19.56
CA ILE A 186 13.65 0.02 19.65
C ILE A 186 14.14 0.29 21.09
N MET A 187 13.55 1.24 21.81
CA MET A 187 13.91 1.53 23.19
C MET A 187 13.62 0.34 24.13
N VAL A 188 12.44 -0.29 24.00
CA VAL A 188 12.07 -1.50 24.75
C VAL A 188 13.09 -2.61 24.47
N MET A 189 13.44 -2.82 23.21
CA MET A 189 14.45 -3.81 22.80
C MET A 189 15.79 -3.56 23.50
N LEU A 190 16.28 -2.33 23.49
CA LEU A 190 17.56 -1.96 24.12
C LEU A 190 17.54 -2.18 25.64
N ILE A 191 16.42 -1.86 26.30
CA ILE A 191 16.24 -2.12 27.74
C ILE A 191 16.26 -3.64 27.99
N SER A 192 15.48 -4.41 27.23
CA SER A 192 15.43 -5.87 27.36
C SER A 192 16.79 -6.53 27.11
N LEU A 193 17.53 -6.06 26.10
CA LEU A 193 18.91 -6.50 25.84
C LEU A 193 19.81 -6.19 27.03
N SER A 194 19.75 -4.98 27.58
CA SER A 194 20.56 -4.59 28.74
C SER A 194 20.32 -5.51 29.94
N VAL A 195 19.06 -5.81 30.25
CA VAL A 195 18.72 -6.74 31.33
C VAL A 195 19.19 -8.17 31.01
N LEU A 196 19.09 -8.61 29.75
CA LEU A 196 19.59 -9.92 29.32
C LEU A 196 21.10 -10.06 29.53
N PHE A 197 21.88 -9.05 29.12
CA PHE A 197 23.35 -9.08 29.28
C PHE A 197 23.77 -9.00 30.75
N LEU A 198 23.07 -8.21 31.58
CA LEU A 198 23.33 -8.15 33.03
C LEU A 198 23.05 -9.48 33.73
N THR A 199 22.02 -10.22 33.30
CA THR A 199 21.63 -11.48 33.93
C THR A 199 22.45 -12.66 33.41
N SER A 200 22.66 -12.77 32.10
CA SER A 200 23.22 -13.98 31.46
C SER A 200 24.66 -13.86 30.99
N LYS A 201 25.26 -12.65 30.98
CA LYS A 201 26.65 -12.42 30.54
C LYS A 201 26.94 -13.05 29.16
N GLN A 202 27.88 -13.99 29.07
CA GLN A 202 28.28 -14.65 27.81
C GLN A 202 27.15 -15.51 27.20
N ASP A 203 26.30 -16.11 28.02
CA ASP A 203 25.14 -16.89 27.55
C ASP A 203 24.09 -16.00 26.88
N ALA A 204 24.12 -14.67 27.10
CA ALA A 204 23.17 -13.73 26.49
C ALA A 204 23.22 -13.78 24.96
N LEU A 205 24.41 -13.97 24.37
CA LEU A 205 24.57 -14.05 22.91
C LEU A 205 23.95 -15.32 22.34
N ASN A 206 24.07 -16.46 23.02
CA ASN A 206 23.43 -17.71 22.63
C ASN A 206 21.91 -17.61 22.73
N VAL A 207 21.40 -16.98 23.80
CA VAL A 207 19.96 -16.70 23.94
C VAL A 207 19.48 -15.78 22.82
N LEU A 208 20.23 -14.72 22.52
CA LEU A 208 19.90 -13.77 21.47
C LEU A 208 19.88 -14.44 20.09
N SER A 209 20.87 -15.29 19.80
CA SER A 209 20.91 -16.11 18.58
C SER A 209 19.63 -16.90 18.40
N ALA A 210 19.24 -17.66 19.43
CA ALA A 210 18.05 -18.49 19.37
C ALA A 210 16.78 -17.65 19.18
N VAL A 211 16.66 -16.50 19.84
CA VAL A 211 15.50 -15.60 19.70
C VAL A 211 15.40 -15.06 18.26
N PHE A 212 16.52 -14.60 17.70
CA PHE A 212 16.57 -14.06 16.34
C PHE A 212 16.30 -15.13 15.28
N GLU A 213 16.87 -16.33 15.43
CA GLU A 213 16.62 -17.46 14.54
C GLU A 213 15.16 -17.89 14.58
N VAL A 214 14.58 -18.06 15.77
CA VAL A 214 13.17 -18.46 15.91
C VAL A 214 12.24 -17.39 15.33
N ALA A 215 12.45 -16.10 15.66
CA ALA A 215 11.68 -15.02 15.07
C ALA A 215 11.80 -15.00 13.53
N GLY A 216 13.02 -15.17 13.02
CA GLY A 216 13.31 -15.21 11.60
C GLY A 216 12.65 -16.40 10.88
N ILE A 217 12.67 -17.59 11.47
CA ILE A 217 11.99 -18.80 10.94
C ILE A 217 10.48 -18.61 10.95
N THR A 218 9.92 -18.16 12.07
CA THR A 218 8.47 -17.91 12.22
C THR A 218 7.96 -16.91 11.18
N LEU A 219 8.78 -15.93 10.82
CA LEU A 219 8.40 -14.92 9.84
C LEU A 219 8.67 -15.38 8.39
N SER A 220 9.81 -16.00 8.12
CA SER A 220 10.22 -16.37 6.75
C SER A 220 9.51 -17.61 6.20
N VAL A 221 9.41 -18.71 6.96
CA VAL A 221 8.94 -20.00 6.44
C VAL A 221 7.48 -19.95 5.99
N PRO A 222 6.52 -19.45 6.79
CA PRO A 222 5.12 -19.38 6.36
C PRO A 222 4.93 -18.45 5.16
N LEU A 223 5.65 -17.32 5.13
CA LEU A 223 5.52 -16.34 4.05
C LEU A 223 6.13 -16.82 2.74
N TYR A 224 7.30 -17.48 2.78
CA TYR A 224 7.83 -18.15 1.58
C TYR A 224 6.90 -19.27 1.11
N THR A 225 6.29 -20.01 2.03
CA THR A 225 5.31 -21.04 1.69
C THR A 225 4.12 -20.42 0.96
N LEU A 226 3.55 -19.34 1.50
CA LEU A 226 2.45 -18.60 0.85
C LEU A 226 2.84 -18.09 -0.54
N TYR A 227 4.05 -17.57 -0.69
CA TYR A 227 4.58 -17.09 -1.96
C TYR A 227 4.74 -18.22 -3.00
N PHE A 228 5.43 -19.31 -2.64
CA PHE A 228 5.72 -20.41 -3.56
C PHE A 228 4.49 -21.24 -3.91
N MET A 229 3.52 -21.36 -2.99
CA MET A 229 2.24 -22.01 -3.27
C MET A 229 1.32 -21.18 -4.17
N LYS A 230 1.70 -19.94 -4.51
CA LYS A 230 0.96 -19.05 -5.41
C LYS A 230 -0.50 -18.84 -4.98
N TYR A 231 -0.79 -18.91 -3.68
CA TYR A 231 -2.17 -18.76 -3.16
C TYR A 231 -2.85 -17.48 -3.64
N ILE A 232 -2.10 -16.38 -3.71
CA ILE A 232 -2.59 -15.07 -4.14
C ILE A 232 -3.03 -15.07 -5.62
N GLN A 233 -2.48 -15.94 -6.47
CA GLN A 233 -2.85 -16.01 -7.89
C GLN A 233 -4.29 -16.50 -8.10
N ASN A 234 -4.89 -17.14 -7.09
CA ASN A 234 -6.24 -17.67 -7.12
C ASN A 234 -7.32 -16.66 -6.72
N ILE A 235 -6.95 -15.40 -6.45
CA ILE A 235 -7.92 -14.34 -6.16
C ILE A 235 -8.78 -14.09 -7.43
N SER A 236 -10.09 -14.12 -7.24
CA SER A 236 -11.07 -13.85 -8.30
C SER A 236 -11.34 -12.35 -8.41
N ILE A 237 -10.52 -11.67 -9.22
CA ILE A 237 -10.77 -10.29 -9.67
C ILE A 237 -11.12 -10.37 -11.16
N GLY A 238 -12.22 -9.73 -11.55
CA GLY A 238 -12.78 -9.86 -12.90
C GLY A 238 -11.89 -9.28 -14.00
N ASP A 239 -11.13 -8.23 -13.71
CA ASP A 239 -10.20 -7.60 -14.64
C ASP A 239 -8.78 -8.15 -14.45
N GLU A 240 -8.14 -8.62 -15.52
CA GLU A 240 -6.82 -9.23 -15.45
C GLU A 240 -5.72 -8.25 -15.03
N ILE A 241 -5.80 -6.97 -15.42
CA ILE A 241 -4.79 -5.97 -15.06
C ILE A 241 -4.93 -5.59 -13.59
N TYR A 242 -6.16 -5.38 -13.09
CA TYR A 242 -6.37 -5.19 -11.66
C TYR A 242 -5.93 -6.41 -10.85
N LYS A 243 -6.19 -7.63 -11.34
CA LYS A 243 -5.70 -8.87 -10.73
C LYS A 243 -4.17 -8.87 -10.62
N LYS A 244 -3.46 -8.58 -11.72
CA LYS A 244 -1.98 -8.52 -11.74
C LYS A 244 -1.44 -7.51 -10.74
N VAL A 245 -2.00 -6.29 -10.73
CA VAL A 245 -1.61 -5.24 -9.77
C VAL A 245 -1.77 -5.71 -8.33
N VAL A 246 -2.92 -6.26 -7.97
CA VAL A 246 -3.18 -6.76 -6.60
C VAL A 246 -2.24 -7.91 -6.24
N VAL A 247 -2.04 -8.86 -7.16
CA VAL A 247 -1.14 -10.00 -6.98
C VAL A 247 0.29 -9.54 -6.74
N ASP A 248 0.79 -8.58 -7.53
CA ASP A 248 2.14 -8.04 -7.40
C ASP A 248 2.33 -7.26 -6.09
N LEU A 249 1.34 -6.45 -5.69
CA LEU A 249 1.37 -5.74 -4.41
C LEU A 249 1.44 -6.70 -3.22
N LEU A 250 0.63 -7.76 -3.23
CA LEU A 250 0.60 -8.76 -2.17
C LEU A 250 1.87 -9.62 -2.16
N ASN A 251 2.31 -10.09 -3.32
CA ASN A 251 3.55 -10.88 -3.44
C ASN A 251 4.78 -10.08 -3.01
N GLY A 252 4.90 -8.82 -3.46
CA GLY A 252 5.98 -7.94 -3.06
C GLY A 252 5.98 -7.65 -1.55
N SER A 253 4.80 -7.59 -0.93
CA SER A 253 4.64 -7.44 0.52
C SER A 253 5.05 -8.70 1.29
N ILE A 254 4.59 -9.88 0.84
CA ILE A 254 4.94 -11.18 1.43
C ILE A 254 6.44 -11.42 1.34
N LEU A 255 7.03 -11.24 0.15
CA LEU A 255 8.47 -11.40 -0.05
C LEU A 255 9.29 -10.45 0.81
N TYR A 256 8.85 -9.20 0.96
CA TYR A 256 9.55 -8.24 1.80
C TYR A 256 9.61 -8.68 3.26
N LEU A 257 8.47 -9.10 3.82
CA LEU A 257 8.43 -9.65 5.16
C LEU A 257 9.28 -10.94 5.24
N ALA A 258 9.12 -11.88 4.31
CA ALA A 258 9.91 -13.11 4.31
C ALA A 258 11.43 -12.84 4.32
N ASN A 259 11.89 -11.85 3.56
CA ASN A 259 13.27 -11.39 3.53
C ASN A 259 13.73 -10.73 4.83
N LEU A 260 12.87 -9.98 5.54
CA LEU A 260 13.16 -9.54 6.90
C LEU A 260 13.37 -10.74 7.84
N GLY A 261 12.58 -11.80 7.68
CA GLY A 261 12.76 -13.05 8.44
C GLY A 261 14.12 -13.69 8.17
N VAL A 262 14.53 -13.80 6.90
CA VAL A 262 15.87 -14.31 6.52
C VAL A 262 16.97 -13.45 7.12
N PHE A 263 16.82 -12.13 7.09
CA PHE A 263 17.78 -11.22 7.71
C PHE A 263 17.93 -11.47 9.22
N LEU A 264 16.82 -11.72 9.93
CA LEU A 264 16.86 -12.10 11.35
C LEU A 264 17.59 -13.43 11.59
N ILE A 265 17.38 -14.44 10.72
CA ILE A 265 18.11 -15.72 10.80
C ILE A 265 19.62 -15.47 10.65
N VAL A 266 20.03 -14.68 9.66
CA VAL A 266 21.44 -14.35 9.44
C VAL A 266 22.04 -13.63 10.64
N LEU A 267 21.33 -12.66 11.22
CA LEU A 267 21.77 -11.98 12.44
C LEU A 267 21.89 -12.95 13.63
N GLY A 268 20.93 -13.87 13.79
CA GLY A 268 21.00 -14.91 14.81
C GLY A 268 22.27 -15.74 14.67
N PHE A 269 22.52 -16.27 13.46
CA PHE A 269 23.73 -17.05 13.18
C PHE A 269 25.02 -16.27 13.47
N LEU A 270 25.07 -14.96 13.16
CA LEU A 270 26.22 -14.12 13.49
C LEU A 270 26.42 -13.98 15.01
N PHE A 271 25.34 -13.85 15.80
CA PHE A 271 25.44 -13.84 17.26
C PHE A 271 25.95 -15.16 17.83
N TYR A 272 25.52 -16.30 17.27
CA TYR A 272 26.06 -17.61 17.63
C TYR A 272 27.56 -17.71 17.38
N LEU A 273 28.02 -17.38 16.16
CA LEU A 273 29.44 -17.40 15.81
C LEU A 273 30.27 -16.48 16.71
N PHE A 274 29.74 -15.31 17.06
CA PHE A 274 30.40 -14.38 17.96
C PHE A 274 30.49 -14.93 19.39
N SER A 275 29.44 -15.61 19.88
CA SER A 275 29.48 -16.30 21.18
C SER A 275 30.56 -17.39 21.21
N GLU A 276 30.63 -18.23 20.18
CA GLU A 276 31.65 -19.27 20.04
C GLU A 276 33.07 -18.70 20.04
N PHE A 277 33.27 -17.58 19.33
CA PHE A 277 34.57 -16.91 19.30
C PHE A 277 34.99 -16.34 20.67
N LEU A 278 34.06 -15.72 21.40
CA LEU A 278 34.33 -15.19 22.74
C LEU A 278 34.61 -16.32 23.75
N ASN A 279 33.91 -17.44 23.66
CA ASN A 279 34.14 -18.60 24.52
C ASN A 279 35.53 -19.21 24.27
N LYS A 280 35.99 -19.24 23.02
CA LYS A 280 37.33 -19.71 22.66
C LYS A 280 38.47 -18.79 23.11
N LYS A 281 38.22 -17.47 23.26
CA LYS A 281 39.21 -16.49 23.72
C LYS A 281 39.19 -16.24 25.23
N GLY A 282 38.11 -16.63 25.91
CA GLY A 282 37.94 -16.49 27.36
C GLY A 282 38.38 -17.71 28.18
N ALA A 283 38.89 -18.75 27.53
CA ALA A 283 39.59 -19.90 28.10
C ALA A 283 41.10 -19.76 27.84
#